data_AF-A0A7J2JNF1-F1
#
_entry.id   AF-A0A7J2JNF1-F1
#
_cell.length_a   1.000
_cell.length_b   1.000
_cell.length_c   1.000
_cell.angle_alpha   90.00
_cell.angle_beta   90.00
_cell.angle_gamma   90.00
#
_symmetry.space_group_name_H-M   'P 1'
#
loop_
_entity.id
_entity.type
_entity.pdbx_description
1 polymer ?
#
loop_
_entity_poly.entity_id
_entity_poly.type
_entity_poly.pdbx_seq_one_letter_code
_entity_poly.pdbx_strand_id
1 'polypeptide(L)'
;MGYDDMSLSNVPPVEDKDLLIPKQKYLSAGVHVGTRIRTKDMEKFIYKVRPDGLCMIDIKKLDERIRVAGKFLARFEPEKILAVSARIYGFKPVRKFAEYTGATYITGRILPGTLTNPQAPLHLEPDVVLLSDPRVDRQIHVESVKVGIPVVALVDADNTLENIDLAIPANNKGRRALALVYWLLTREVLRSRGDIPPDGDLEESYEDFATRIMGLR
;
A
#
# COMPACT_ATOMS: atom_id res chain seq x y z
N MET A 1 28.45 36.85 -21.05
CA MET A 1 27.71 36.01 -22.01
C MET A 1 28.53 34.76 -22.23
N GLY A 2 27.95 33.58 -21.98
CA GLY A 2 28.64 32.29 -22.06
C GLY A 2 28.44 31.49 -20.78
N TYR A 3 27.22 31.00 -20.57
CA TYR A 3 26.99 29.85 -19.71
C TYR A 3 27.33 28.62 -20.56
N ASP A 4 28.41 27.94 -20.23
CA ASP A 4 28.59 26.53 -20.59
C ASP A 4 29.45 25.84 -19.52
N ASP A 5 28.96 24.66 -19.16
CA ASP A 5 29.63 23.59 -18.43
C ASP A 5 29.81 23.72 -16.90
N MET A 6 28.81 23.27 -16.16
CA MET A 6 29.01 22.68 -14.82
C MET A 6 28.06 21.48 -14.61
N SER A 7 28.58 20.30 -14.96
CA SER A 7 28.47 19.06 -14.17
C SER A 7 27.08 18.64 -13.68
N LEU A 8 26.37 17.84 -14.49
CA LEU A 8 25.30 16.93 -14.08
C LEU A 8 25.85 15.74 -13.26
N SER A 9 26.50 15.99 -12.13
CA SER A 9 27.11 14.92 -11.32
C SER A 9 27.19 15.25 -9.83
N ASN A 10 26.05 15.60 -9.21
CA ASN A 10 25.94 15.57 -7.75
C ASN A 10 24.52 15.21 -7.28
N VAL A 11 23.99 14.12 -7.82
CA VAL A 11 23.05 13.30 -7.04
C VAL A 11 23.93 12.50 -6.09
N PRO A 12 23.82 12.66 -4.76
CA PRO A 12 24.58 11.81 -3.85
C PRO A 12 24.23 10.35 -4.19
N PRO A 13 25.22 9.43 -4.27
CA PRO A 13 24.94 8.02 -4.45
C PRO A 13 24.25 7.57 -3.17
N VAL A 14 22.92 7.55 -3.19
CA VAL A 14 22.13 6.99 -2.10
C VAL A 14 22.40 5.51 -2.16
N GLU A 15 23.18 4.99 -1.20
CA GLU A 15 23.55 3.58 -1.11
C GLU A 15 22.33 2.68 -1.38
N ASP A 16 22.36 1.99 -2.53
CA ASP A 16 21.30 1.11 -3.04
C ASP A 16 21.21 -0.22 -2.25
N LYS A 17 21.85 -0.33 -1.08
CA LYS A 17 22.02 -1.62 -0.35
C LYS A 17 20.91 -1.98 0.64
N ASP A 18 20.05 -1.05 1.03
CA ASP A 18 19.03 -1.29 2.07
C ASP A 18 17.58 -1.40 1.56
N LEU A 19 17.37 -1.26 0.25
CA LEU A 19 16.02 -1.26 -0.35
C LEU A 19 15.57 -2.68 -0.71
N LEU A 20 14.28 -2.97 -0.48
CA LEU A 20 13.65 -4.25 -0.77
C LEU A 20 13.67 -4.63 -2.26
N ILE A 21 13.71 -3.63 -3.14
CA ILE A 21 13.87 -3.76 -4.59
C ILE A 21 14.71 -2.61 -5.13
N PRO A 22 15.32 -2.76 -6.32
CA PRO A 22 16.05 -1.67 -6.96
C PRO A 22 15.20 -0.42 -7.12
N LYS A 23 15.79 0.76 -6.83
CA LYS A 23 15.13 2.07 -6.91
C LYS A 23 14.41 2.30 -8.24
N GLN A 24 14.98 1.79 -9.35
CA GLN A 24 14.38 1.90 -10.67
C GLN A 24 12.99 1.26 -10.75
N LYS A 25 12.73 0.14 -10.05
CA LYS A 25 11.40 -0.50 -10.03
C LYS A 25 10.35 0.36 -9.33
N TYR A 26 10.69 0.99 -8.20
CA TYR A 26 9.82 1.95 -7.52
C TYR A 26 9.47 3.16 -8.39
N LEU A 27 10.46 3.67 -9.14
CA LEU A 27 10.27 4.79 -10.05
C LEU A 27 9.37 4.42 -11.23
N SER A 28 9.61 3.26 -11.87
CA SER A 28 8.83 2.77 -13.00
C SER A 28 7.36 2.48 -12.65
N ALA A 29 7.09 2.01 -11.43
CA ALA A 29 5.73 1.79 -10.95
C ALA A 29 5.00 3.09 -10.56
N GLY A 30 5.72 4.19 -10.35
CA GLY A 30 5.15 5.49 -9.99
C GLY A 30 4.69 5.59 -8.54
N VAL A 31 5.26 4.79 -7.62
CA VAL A 31 4.85 4.76 -6.19
C VAL A 31 5.15 6.09 -5.48
N HIS A 32 6.18 6.78 -5.93
CA HIS A 32 6.65 8.05 -5.36
C HIS A 32 5.80 9.27 -5.79
N VAL A 33 4.91 9.11 -6.77
CA VAL A 33 4.09 10.22 -7.31
C VAL A 33 2.82 10.32 -6.48
N GLY A 34 2.74 11.33 -5.61
CA GLY A 34 1.54 11.65 -4.85
C GLY A 34 0.69 12.72 -5.53
N THR A 35 -0.32 13.21 -4.81
CA THR A 35 -1.25 14.24 -5.31
C THR A 35 -0.77 15.67 -5.07
N ARG A 36 -1.52 16.65 -5.61
CA ARG A 36 -1.22 18.08 -5.43
C ARG A 36 -1.60 18.60 -4.04
N ILE A 37 -2.61 17.97 -3.45
CA ILE A 37 -3.10 18.33 -2.12
C ILE A 37 -2.22 17.60 -1.10
N ARG A 38 -1.83 18.30 -0.04
CA ARG A 38 -1.09 17.71 1.07
C ARG A 38 -1.82 17.96 2.39
N THR A 39 -1.86 16.94 3.23
CA THR A 39 -2.31 17.04 4.62
C THR A 39 -1.11 17.29 5.53
N LYS A 40 -1.30 18.03 6.63
CA LYS A 40 -0.25 18.30 7.63
C LYS A 40 0.38 17.01 8.20
N ASP A 41 -0.44 15.99 8.42
CA ASP A 41 0.02 14.69 8.97
C ASP A 41 0.97 13.95 8.01
N MET A 42 0.82 14.19 6.70
CA MET A 42 1.58 13.53 5.64
C MET A 42 2.89 14.24 5.30
N GLU A 43 3.14 15.44 5.83
CA GLU A 43 4.37 16.20 5.59
C GLU A 43 5.63 15.40 5.95
N LYS A 44 5.56 14.59 7.01
CA LYS A 44 6.67 13.72 7.44
C LYS A 44 7.02 12.61 6.43
N PHE A 45 6.15 12.29 5.47
CA PHE A 45 6.39 11.27 4.45
C PHE A 45 6.70 11.86 3.06
N ILE A 46 6.55 13.17 2.91
CA ILE A 46 6.83 13.89 1.66
C ILE A 46 8.31 14.28 1.63
N TYR A 47 9.00 13.93 0.54
CA TYR A 47 10.40 14.30 0.32
C TYR A 47 10.52 15.71 -0.26
N LYS A 48 9.79 15.98 -1.35
CA LYS A 48 9.81 17.28 -2.03
C LYS A 48 8.53 17.52 -2.81
N VAL A 49 8.31 18.76 -3.23
CA VAL A 49 7.21 19.11 -4.13
C VAL A 49 7.81 19.54 -5.45
N ARG A 50 7.28 18.97 -6.55
CA ARG A 50 7.71 19.29 -7.90
C ARG A 50 7.16 20.68 -8.32
N PRO A 51 7.79 21.39 -9.28
CA PRO A 51 7.25 22.64 -9.81
C PRO A 51 5.80 22.50 -10.32
N ASP A 52 5.45 21.32 -10.81
CA ASP A 52 4.09 20.96 -11.29
C ASP A 52 3.05 20.86 -10.16
N GLY A 53 3.45 21.06 -8.90
CA GLY A 53 2.61 20.97 -7.71
C GLY A 53 2.40 19.56 -7.18
N LEU A 54 2.96 18.52 -7.80
CA LEU A 54 2.87 17.13 -7.32
C LEU A 54 3.79 16.89 -6.12
N CYS A 55 3.25 16.27 -5.07
CA CYS A 55 4.02 15.84 -3.90
C CYS A 55 4.79 14.55 -4.22
N MET A 56 6.07 14.50 -3.85
CA MET A 56 6.91 13.32 -4.02
C MET A 56 7.03 12.61 -2.68
N ILE A 57 6.61 11.36 -2.61
CA ILE A 57 6.70 10.51 -1.43
C ILE A 57 8.13 9.96 -1.30
N ASP A 58 8.63 9.89 -0.06
CA ASP A 58 9.95 9.31 0.23
C ASP A 58 9.92 7.77 0.14
N ILE A 59 10.73 7.22 -0.77
CA ILE A 59 10.83 5.77 -1.02
C ILE A 59 11.48 5.04 0.17
N LYS A 60 12.40 5.68 0.90
CA LYS A 60 13.04 5.04 2.06
C LYS A 60 12.03 4.76 3.16
N LYS A 61 11.19 5.76 3.46
CA LYS A 61 10.12 5.65 4.46
C LYS A 61 9.06 4.64 4.05
N LEU A 62 8.74 4.55 2.76
CA LEU A 62 7.89 3.50 2.22
C LEU A 62 8.47 2.11 2.54
N ASP A 63 9.75 1.88 2.23
CA ASP A 63 10.42 0.59 2.45
C ASP A 63 10.38 0.15 3.92
N GLU A 64 10.78 1.06 4.81
CA GLU A 64 10.74 0.84 6.25
C GLU A 64 9.33 0.48 6.74
N ARG A 65 8.31 1.20 6.23
CA ARG A 65 6.90 0.96 6.61
C ARG A 65 6.37 -0.36 6.06
N ILE A 66 6.76 -0.75 4.84
CA ILE A 66 6.41 -2.07 4.29
C ILE A 66 7.04 -3.18 5.13
N ARG A 67 8.30 -3.05 5.53
CA ARG A 67 8.99 -4.04 6.38
C ARG A 67 8.31 -4.19 7.74
N VAL A 68 7.92 -3.07 8.36
CA VAL A 68 7.18 -3.08 9.63
C VAL A 68 5.79 -3.68 9.44
N ALA A 69 5.09 -3.34 8.36
CA ALA A 69 3.77 -3.88 8.06
C ALA A 69 3.79 -5.39 7.79
N GLY A 70 4.78 -5.88 7.02
CA GLY A 70 4.96 -7.32 6.78
C GLY A 70 5.17 -8.09 8.08
N LYS A 71 6.06 -7.60 8.96
CA LYS A 71 6.28 -8.19 10.29
C LYS A 71 5.05 -8.13 11.20
N PHE A 72 4.27 -7.05 11.11
CA PHE A 72 3.05 -6.89 11.90
C PHE A 72 1.97 -7.86 11.43
N LEU A 73 1.69 -7.91 10.13
CA LEU A 73 0.68 -8.80 9.53
C LEU A 73 1.05 -10.28 9.69
N ALA A 74 2.34 -10.62 9.69
CA ALA A 74 2.79 -12.01 9.88
C ALA A 74 2.50 -12.57 11.28
N ARG A 75 2.24 -11.72 12.28
CA ARG A 75 1.88 -12.16 13.64
C ARG A 75 0.44 -12.65 13.76
N PHE A 76 -0.42 -12.28 12.81
CA PHE A 76 -1.83 -12.65 12.81
C PHE A 76 -2.06 -13.89 11.96
N GLU A 77 -3.09 -14.63 12.32
CA GLU A 77 -3.57 -15.77 11.54
C GLU A 77 -4.05 -15.31 10.16
N PRO A 78 -3.74 -16.04 9.08
CA PRO A 78 -4.18 -15.73 7.71
C PRO A 78 -5.64 -15.31 7.62
N GLU A 79 -6.55 -16.12 8.15
CA GLU A 79 -8.00 -15.96 8.01
C GLU A 79 -8.53 -14.71 8.73
N LYS A 80 -7.79 -14.24 9.73
CA LYS A 80 -8.13 -13.08 10.57
C LYS A 80 -7.62 -11.74 10.01
N ILE A 81 -6.93 -11.76 8.88
CA ILE A 81 -6.52 -10.55 8.16
C ILE A 81 -7.62 -10.22 7.14
N LEU A 82 -8.17 -9.00 7.20
CA LEU A 82 -9.13 -8.51 6.22
C LEU A 82 -8.50 -7.45 5.31
N ALA A 83 -8.32 -7.77 4.03
CA ALA A 83 -7.85 -6.83 3.02
C ALA A 83 -9.01 -6.21 2.23
N VAL A 84 -9.07 -4.88 2.16
CA VAL A 84 -10.20 -4.15 1.58
C VAL A 84 -9.77 -3.20 0.48
N SER A 85 -10.51 -3.22 -0.62
CA SER A 85 -10.43 -2.17 -1.64
C SER A 85 -11.78 -2.00 -2.33
N ALA A 86 -12.41 -0.84 -2.15
CA ALA A 86 -13.55 -0.39 -2.95
C ALA A 86 -13.11 0.27 -4.27
N ARG A 87 -11.81 0.54 -4.47
CA ARG A 87 -11.28 1.05 -5.74
C ARG A 87 -11.04 -0.06 -6.76
N ILE A 88 -11.51 0.15 -7.99
CA ILE A 88 -11.43 -0.80 -9.11
C ILE A 88 -9.99 -1.29 -9.35
N TYR A 89 -9.00 -0.39 -9.29
CA TYR A 89 -7.60 -0.75 -9.52
C TYR A 89 -7.00 -1.62 -8.41
N GLY A 90 -7.56 -1.59 -7.21
CA GLY A 90 -7.12 -2.38 -6.07
C GLY A 90 -7.78 -3.76 -5.98
N PHE A 91 -8.77 -4.07 -6.82
CA PHE A 91 -9.48 -5.37 -6.75
C PHE A 91 -8.54 -6.55 -7.01
N LYS A 92 -7.76 -6.50 -8.10
CA LYS A 92 -6.84 -7.59 -8.45
C LYS A 92 -5.67 -7.71 -7.46
N PRO A 93 -4.98 -6.62 -7.05
CA PRO A 93 -3.93 -6.69 -6.04
C PRO A 93 -4.40 -7.30 -4.70
N VAL A 94 -5.57 -6.87 -4.21
CA VAL A 94 -6.13 -7.38 -2.95
C VAL A 94 -6.50 -8.85 -3.04
N ARG A 95 -7.14 -9.26 -4.15
CA ARG A 95 -7.48 -10.67 -4.36
C ARG A 95 -6.24 -11.55 -4.44
N LYS A 96 -5.21 -11.11 -5.17
CA LYS A 96 -3.93 -11.83 -5.24
C LYS A 96 -3.24 -11.89 -3.88
N PHE A 97 -3.22 -10.80 -3.13
CA PHE A 97 -2.73 -10.79 -1.75
C PHE A 97 -3.42 -11.85 -0.89
N ALA A 98 -4.75 -11.94 -0.97
CA ALA A 98 -5.53 -12.97 -0.27
C ALA A 98 -5.21 -14.39 -0.74
N GLU A 99 -5.09 -14.64 -2.05
CA GLU A 99 -4.73 -15.94 -2.61
C GLU A 99 -3.38 -16.46 -2.09
N TYR A 100 -2.39 -15.58 -1.95
CA TYR A 100 -1.06 -15.95 -1.45
C TYR A 100 -0.99 -16.07 0.08
N THR A 101 -1.63 -15.15 0.80
CA THR A 101 -1.49 -15.06 2.26
C THR A 101 -2.54 -15.85 3.02
N GLY A 102 -3.61 -16.32 2.34
CA GLY A 102 -4.79 -16.91 2.96
C GLY A 102 -5.73 -15.88 3.63
N ALA A 103 -5.51 -14.58 3.38
CA ALA A 103 -6.31 -13.51 3.97
C ALA A 103 -7.74 -13.47 3.43
N THR A 104 -8.68 -13.00 4.27
CA THR A 104 -10.02 -12.66 3.79
C THR A 104 -9.96 -11.33 3.06
N TYR A 105 -10.82 -11.17 2.05
CA TYR A 105 -10.84 -9.95 1.27
C TYR A 105 -12.25 -9.46 0.95
N ILE A 106 -12.39 -8.13 0.86
CA ILE A 106 -13.58 -7.47 0.34
C ILE A 106 -13.16 -6.54 -0.78
N THR A 107 -13.70 -6.79 -1.97
CA THR A 107 -13.51 -5.94 -3.13
C THR A 107 -14.84 -5.38 -3.60
N GLY A 108 -14.85 -4.10 -3.99
CA GLY A 108 -16.05 -3.45 -4.54
C GLY A 108 -16.92 -2.82 -3.46
N ARG A 109 -18.24 -3.03 -3.54
CA ARG A 109 -19.18 -2.37 -2.64
C ARG A 109 -19.10 -3.00 -1.24
N ILE A 110 -18.69 -2.20 -0.26
CA ILE A 110 -18.71 -2.57 1.15
C ILE A 110 -20.14 -2.42 1.68
N LEU A 111 -20.68 -3.50 2.26
CA LEU A 111 -21.97 -3.45 2.94
C LEU A 111 -21.78 -2.88 4.35
N PRO A 112 -22.64 -1.96 4.80
CA PRO A 112 -22.58 -1.47 6.16
C PRO A 112 -22.96 -2.59 7.13
N GLY A 113 -22.26 -2.66 8.26
CA GLY A 113 -22.48 -3.66 9.29
C GLY A 113 -21.70 -4.96 9.09
N THR A 114 -20.75 -5.00 8.15
CA THR A 114 -19.87 -6.15 7.95
C THR A 114 -19.03 -6.48 9.18
N LEU A 115 -18.63 -5.49 9.98
CA LEU A 115 -17.86 -5.75 11.22
C LEU A 115 -18.69 -5.56 12.48
N THR A 116 -19.77 -4.75 12.43
CA THR A 116 -20.52 -4.37 13.64
C THR A 116 -21.79 -5.20 13.87
N ASN A 117 -22.37 -5.83 12.85
CA ASN A 117 -23.66 -6.53 12.96
C ASN A 117 -23.49 -8.05 12.84
N PRO A 118 -23.56 -8.81 13.94
CA PRO A 118 -23.40 -10.26 13.90
C PRO A 118 -24.52 -11.00 13.15
N GLN A 119 -25.67 -10.36 12.94
CA GLN A 119 -26.78 -10.93 12.16
C GLN A 119 -26.64 -10.68 10.66
N ALA A 120 -25.64 -9.91 10.22
CA ALA A 120 -25.41 -9.68 8.81
C ALA A 120 -24.95 -10.99 8.13
N PRO A 121 -25.40 -11.27 6.89
CA PRO A 121 -25.03 -12.49 6.18
C PRO A 121 -23.54 -12.56 5.82
N LEU A 122 -22.84 -11.43 5.82
CA LEU A 122 -21.41 -11.28 5.54
C LEU A 122 -20.70 -10.65 6.75
N HIS A 123 -21.05 -11.08 7.96
CA HIS A 123 -20.36 -10.68 9.18
C HIS A 123 -18.97 -11.31 9.22
N LEU A 124 -17.95 -10.49 9.47
CA LEU A 124 -16.56 -10.91 9.59
C LEU A 124 -15.96 -10.32 10.86
N GLU A 125 -15.16 -11.13 11.55
CA GLU A 125 -14.45 -10.73 12.78
C GLU A 125 -12.94 -10.88 12.56
N PRO A 126 -12.32 -9.95 11.80
CA PRO A 126 -10.89 -9.92 11.61
C PRO A 126 -10.18 -9.30 12.83
N ASP A 127 -8.94 -9.72 13.06
CA ASP A 127 -8.08 -9.16 14.10
C ASP A 127 -7.26 -7.96 13.60
N VAL A 128 -7.15 -7.80 12.27
CA VAL A 128 -6.48 -6.67 11.63
C VAL A 128 -7.08 -6.38 10.27
N VAL A 129 -7.17 -5.09 9.92
CA VAL A 129 -7.67 -4.64 8.62
C VAL A 129 -6.57 -3.95 7.83
N LEU A 130 -6.44 -4.31 6.55
CA LEU A 130 -5.58 -3.66 5.56
C LEU A 130 -6.42 -2.90 4.53
N LEU A 131 -6.35 -1.56 4.55
CA LEU A 131 -7.08 -0.67 3.64
C LEU A 131 -6.22 -0.20 2.47
N SER A 132 -6.78 -0.22 1.27
CA SER A 132 -6.14 0.33 0.05
C SER A 132 -6.20 1.86 -0.01
N ASP A 133 -7.29 2.47 0.45
CA ASP A 133 -7.41 3.93 0.53
C ASP A 133 -8.39 4.27 1.67
N PRO A 134 -7.94 4.89 2.77
CA PRO A 134 -8.81 5.15 3.92
C PRO A 134 -9.98 6.10 3.58
N ARG A 135 -9.85 6.91 2.52
CA ARG A 135 -10.93 7.81 2.09
C ARG A 135 -12.02 7.06 1.33
N VAL A 136 -11.65 6.13 0.47
CA VAL A 136 -12.60 5.34 -0.35
C VAL A 136 -13.19 4.19 0.46
N ASP A 137 -12.38 3.56 1.31
CA ASP A 137 -12.75 2.43 2.15
C ASP A 137 -13.29 2.89 3.53
N ARG A 138 -13.80 4.13 3.62
CA ARG A 138 -14.23 4.79 4.86
C ARG A 138 -15.21 3.95 5.68
N GLN A 139 -16.07 3.17 5.02
CA GLN A 139 -17.06 2.34 5.71
C GLN A 139 -16.38 1.32 6.64
N ILE A 140 -15.44 0.53 6.11
CA ILE A 140 -14.67 -0.41 6.92
C ILE A 140 -13.78 0.34 7.92
N HIS A 141 -13.18 1.47 7.51
CA HIS A 141 -12.34 2.26 8.42
C HIS A 141 -13.11 2.65 9.69
N VAL A 142 -14.30 3.25 9.54
CA VAL A 142 -15.13 3.68 10.67
C VAL A 142 -15.62 2.49 11.49
N GLU A 143 -16.01 1.39 10.85
CA GLU A 143 -16.44 0.17 11.56
C GLU A 143 -15.30 -0.46 12.36
N SER A 144 -14.09 -0.55 11.79
CA SER A 144 -12.90 -1.09 12.46
C SER A 144 -12.58 -0.32 13.74
N VAL A 145 -12.66 1.02 13.67
CA VAL A 145 -12.45 1.90 14.82
C VAL A 145 -13.51 1.70 15.91
N LYS A 146 -14.77 1.48 15.53
CA LYS A 146 -15.86 1.21 16.49
C LYS A 146 -15.69 -0.12 17.20
N VAL A 147 -15.22 -1.14 16.50
CA VAL A 147 -15.00 -2.48 17.06
C VAL A 147 -13.68 -2.56 17.84
N GLY A 148 -12.72 -1.68 17.53
CA GLY A 148 -11.40 -1.65 18.17
C GLY A 148 -10.36 -2.52 17.48
N ILE A 149 -10.51 -2.75 16.17
CA ILE A 149 -9.60 -3.54 15.36
C ILE A 149 -8.49 -2.64 14.81
N PRO A 150 -7.20 -3.02 14.91
CA PRO A 150 -6.09 -2.24 14.38
C PRO A 150 -6.18 -2.07 12.85
N VAL A 151 -5.90 -0.85 12.39
CA VAL A 151 -6.02 -0.45 10.99
C VAL A 151 -4.64 -0.17 10.38
N VAL A 152 -4.27 -0.97 9.37
CA VAL A 152 -3.14 -0.73 8.48
C VAL A 152 -3.67 -0.14 7.17
N ALA A 153 -3.11 0.95 6.67
CA ALA A 153 -3.63 1.60 5.46
C ALA A 153 -2.54 2.13 4.53
N LEU A 154 -2.80 2.01 3.22
CA LEU A 154 -2.04 2.73 2.19
C LEU A 154 -2.52 4.17 2.13
N VAL A 155 -1.60 5.11 2.31
CA VAL A 155 -1.91 6.54 2.39
C VAL A 155 -1.15 7.34 1.34
N ASP A 156 -1.88 8.16 0.59
CA ASP A 156 -1.34 9.15 -0.34
C ASP A 156 -1.25 10.53 0.36
N ALA A 157 -0.64 11.52 -0.29
CA ALA A 157 -0.41 12.86 0.27
C ALA A 157 -1.68 13.59 0.73
N ASP A 158 -2.84 13.29 0.13
CA ASP A 158 -4.14 13.89 0.46
C ASP A 158 -4.94 13.13 1.54
N ASN A 159 -4.46 11.98 2.01
CA ASN A 159 -5.11 11.25 3.09
C ASN A 159 -4.78 11.85 4.47
N THR A 160 -5.65 11.63 5.45
CA THR A 160 -5.41 11.92 6.88
C THR A 160 -4.93 10.66 7.58
N LEU A 161 -4.19 10.81 8.68
CA LEU A 161 -3.71 9.68 9.50
C LEU A 161 -4.62 9.39 10.71
N GLU A 162 -5.84 9.93 10.69
CA GLU A 162 -6.79 9.79 11.77
C GLU A 162 -7.25 8.33 11.92
N ASN A 163 -7.10 7.77 13.13
CA ASN A 163 -7.45 6.38 13.45
C ASN A 163 -6.81 5.36 12.49
N ILE A 164 -5.57 5.60 12.10
CA ILE A 164 -4.73 4.65 11.35
C ILE A 164 -3.52 4.31 12.23
N ASP A 165 -3.41 3.05 12.65
CA ASP A 165 -2.35 2.60 13.54
C ASP A 165 -1.02 2.45 12.79
N LEU A 166 -1.08 1.94 11.56
CA LEU A 166 0.09 1.79 10.70
C LEU A 166 -0.18 2.30 9.29
N ALA A 167 0.46 3.43 8.98
CA ALA A 167 0.37 4.06 7.68
C ALA A 167 1.53 3.65 6.77
N ILE A 168 1.21 3.24 5.54
CA ILE A 168 2.18 2.93 4.48
C ILE A 168 2.09 4.04 3.41
N PRO A 169 3.08 4.94 3.34
CA PRO A 169 3.02 6.09 2.44
C PRO A 169 3.25 5.66 0.99
N ALA A 170 2.20 5.59 0.18
CA ALA A 170 2.26 5.11 -1.19
C ALA A 170 1.21 5.76 -2.08
N ASN A 171 1.49 5.84 -3.38
CA ASN A 171 0.48 6.20 -4.37
C ASN A 171 -0.63 5.12 -4.44
N ASN A 172 -1.79 5.43 -3.88
CA ASN A 172 -2.98 4.55 -3.88
C ASN A 172 -3.92 4.78 -5.09
N LYS A 173 -3.54 5.61 -6.06
CA LYS A 173 -4.34 5.92 -7.27
C LYS A 173 -3.82 5.19 -8.50
N GLY A 174 -2.50 4.94 -8.56
CA GLY A 174 -1.86 4.27 -9.68
C GLY A 174 -2.08 2.76 -9.70
N ARG A 175 -2.50 2.21 -10.85
CA ARG A 175 -2.65 0.75 -11.04
C ARG A 175 -1.35 -0.03 -10.76
N ARG A 176 -0.21 0.49 -11.25
CA ARG A 176 1.11 -0.14 -11.11
C ARG A 176 1.66 0.05 -9.70
N ALA A 177 1.41 1.21 -9.10
CA ALA A 177 1.84 1.52 -7.75
C ALA A 177 1.14 0.62 -6.73
N LEU A 178 -0.20 0.51 -6.76
CA LEU A 178 -0.95 -0.40 -5.89
C LEU A 178 -0.50 -1.84 -6.06
N ALA A 179 -0.33 -2.30 -7.30
CA ALA A 179 0.14 -3.65 -7.59
C ALA A 179 1.51 -3.93 -6.98
N LEU A 180 2.46 -3.00 -7.13
CA LEU A 180 3.80 -3.13 -6.57
C LEU A 180 3.77 -3.16 -5.03
N VAL A 181 2.97 -2.29 -4.41
CA VAL A 181 2.89 -2.22 -2.94
C VAL A 181 2.28 -3.50 -2.36
N TYR A 182 1.18 -3.98 -2.93
CA TYR A 182 0.58 -5.26 -2.51
C TYR A 182 1.52 -6.44 -2.77
N TRP A 183 2.22 -6.47 -3.90
CA TRP A 183 3.21 -7.51 -4.21
C TRP A 183 4.34 -7.53 -3.17
N LEU A 184 4.89 -6.35 -2.83
CA LEU A 184 5.91 -6.21 -1.79
C LEU A 184 5.38 -6.65 -0.42
N LEU A 185 4.15 -6.25 -0.05
CA LEU A 185 3.53 -6.66 1.20
C LEU A 185 3.32 -8.17 1.27
N THR A 186 2.79 -8.79 0.23
CA THR A 186 2.65 -10.26 0.15
C THR A 186 3.99 -10.93 0.38
N ARG A 187 5.03 -10.47 -0.33
CA ARG A 187 6.38 -11.03 -0.21
C ARG A 187 6.93 -10.91 1.21
N GLU A 188 6.82 -9.73 1.83
CA GLU A 188 7.31 -9.51 3.19
C GLU A 188 6.52 -10.27 4.26
N VAL A 189 5.20 -10.48 4.07
CA VAL A 189 4.39 -11.32 4.95
C VAL A 189 4.84 -12.78 4.87
N LEU A 190 5.00 -13.33 3.67
CA LEU A 190 5.43 -14.72 3.48
C LEU A 190 6.87 -14.96 3.97
N ARG A 191 7.78 -14.01 3.74
CA ARG A 191 9.14 -14.05 4.30
C ARG A 191 9.14 -14.03 5.83
N SER A 192 8.26 -13.22 6.42
CA SER A 192 8.16 -13.11 7.89
C SER A 192 7.51 -14.34 8.51
N ARG A 193 6.65 -15.06 7.78
CA ARG A 193 6.05 -16.34 8.20
C ARG A 193 6.98 -17.54 8.01
N GLY A 194 7.97 -17.42 7.12
CA GLY A 194 8.92 -18.49 6.81
C GLY A 194 8.49 -19.40 5.65
N ASP A 195 7.40 -19.07 4.96
CA ASP A 195 6.92 -19.80 3.77
C ASP A 195 7.86 -19.64 2.58
N ILE A 196 8.56 -18.51 2.52
CA ILE A 196 9.55 -18.18 1.49
C ILE A 196 10.87 -17.85 2.18
N PRO A 197 12.04 -18.25 1.62
CA PRO A 197 13.34 -17.83 2.12
C PRO A 197 13.46 -16.30 2.21
N PRO A 198 14.32 -15.74 3.08
CA PRO A 198 14.50 -14.29 3.22
C PRO A 198 14.84 -13.56 1.91
N ASP A 199 15.54 -14.24 1.01
CA ASP A 199 15.90 -13.75 -0.33
C ASP A 199 14.98 -14.28 -1.44
N GLY A 200 14.01 -15.14 -1.11
CA GLY A 200 13.07 -15.67 -2.08
C GLY A 200 12.11 -14.58 -2.56
N ASP A 201 11.86 -14.56 -3.86
CA ASP A 201 10.86 -13.71 -4.49
C ASP A 201 9.60 -14.53 -4.81
N LEU A 202 8.49 -13.84 -5.02
CA LEU A 202 7.26 -14.44 -5.54
C LEU A 202 7.48 -14.89 -6.99
N GLU A 203 6.85 -15.99 -7.39
CA GLU A 203 6.89 -16.49 -8.77
C GLU A 203 6.26 -15.51 -9.77
N GLU A 204 5.20 -14.81 -9.35
CA GLU A 204 4.52 -13.79 -10.17
C GLU A 204 5.18 -12.41 -10.05
N SER A 205 5.19 -11.67 -11.17
CA SER A 205 5.68 -10.30 -11.19
C SER A 205 4.63 -9.32 -10.63
N TYR A 206 5.07 -8.13 -10.19
CA TYR A 206 4.15 -7.06 -9.77
C TYR A 206 3.18 -6.63 -10.89
N GLU A 207 3.50 -6.91 -12.15
CA GLU A 207 2.61 -6.63 -13.28
C GLU A 207 1.40 -7.55 -13.32
N ASP A 208 1.52 -8.77 -12.79
CA ASP A 208 0.41 -9.72 -12.71
C ASP A 208 -0.57 -9.33 -11.61
N PHE A 209 -0.10 -8.63 -10.57
CA PHE A 209 -0.96 -8.02 -9.56
C PHE A 209 -1.74 -6.83 -10.13
N ALA A 210 -1.27 -6.20 -11.21
CA ALA A 210 -1.93 -5.03 -11.77
C ALA A 210 -3.28 -5.40 -12.39
N THR A 211 -4.32 -4.67 -11.98
CA THR A 211 -5.65 -4.79 -12.55
C THR A 211 -5.59 -4.50 -14.05
N ARG A 212 -5.89 -5.52 -14.87
CA ARG A 212 -6.14 -5.34 -16.30
C ARG A 212 -7.58 -4.88 -16.42
N ILE A 213 -7.77 -3.62 -16.80
CA ILE A 213 -9.09 -3.14 -17.17
C ILE A 213 -9.43 -3.82 -18.49
N MET A 214 -10.27 -4.84 -18.45
CA MET A 214 -10.91 -5.36 -19.66
C MET A 214 -12.09 -4.43 -19.98
N GLY A 215 -11.88 -3.53 -20.95
CA GLY A 215 -12.90 -2.65 -21.53
C GLY A 215 -12.26 -1.32 -21.98
N LEU A 216 -12.44 -0.82 -23.21
CA LEU A 216 -13.52 -1.04 -24.18
C LEU A 216 -12.97 -1.29 -25.59
N ARG A 217 -13.58 -2.23 -26.33
CA ARG A 217 -13.87 -2.04 -27.75
C ARG A 217 -15.23 -1.37 -27.85
#